data_AF-A0A0B5A1U8-F1
#
_entry.id   AF-A0A0B5A1U8-F1
#
_cell.length_a   1.000
_cell.length_b   1.000
_cell.length_c   1.000
_cell.angle_alpha   90.00
_cell.angle_beta   90.00
_cell.angle_gamma   90.00
#
_symmetry.space_group_name_H-M   'P 1'
#
loop_
_entity.id
_entity.type
_entity.pdbx_description
1 polymer ?
#
loop_
_entity_poly.entity_id
_entity_poly.type
_entity_poly.pdbx_seq_one_letter_code
_entity_poly.pdbx_strand_id
1 'polypeptide(L)'
;GQEIRKFGLEYCDLPTMFENVAILLRLLTLNIDIKYKGGIKFYAYIITLVSGACYYYVFFFSMTWYVFWRSKELGEDIGAMIVLSLGITSEIGPLKLFYMSYKKDKTQKIALDFLECDANTIKSTRFYANLLRHCRTVKKRAMLYWIVLAGNGVIYLLRPITMKGRNLPENYFLIFGLEPIFETPNYQIAYTMMVCALFFVCYVPACVT
;
A
#
# COMPACT_ATOMS: atom_id res chain seq x y z
N GLY A 1 10.46 -5.35 -21.11
CA GLY A 1 11.59 -4.41 -21.32
C GLY A 1 11.13 -2.98 -21.46
N GLN A 2 10.35 -2.64 -22.49
CA GLN A 2 9.90 -1.25 -22.76
C GLN A 2 8.86 -0.71 -21.76
N GLU A 3 7.91 -1.55 -21.32
CA GLU A 3 6.90 -1.18 -20.31
C GLU A 3 7.52 -0.73 -18.98
N ILE A 4 8.64 -1.34 -18.56
CA ILE A 4 9.34 -0.96 -17.31
C ILE A 4 10.04 0.40 -17.47
N ARG A 5 10.51 0.76 -18.68
CA ARG A 5 11.14 2.07 -18.92
C ARG A 5 10.16 3.22 -18.75
N LYS A 6 8.86 3.02 -19.00
CA LYS A 6 7.80 4.01 -18.75
C LYS A 6 7.70 4.44 -17.28
N PHE A 7 8.16 3.61 -16.33
CA PHE A 7 8.24 3.98 -14.92
C PHE A 7 9.46 4.87 -14.59
N GLY A 8 10.45 4.97 -15.48
CA GLY A 8 11.63 5.83 -15.32
C GLY A 8 11.36 7.33 -15.50
N LEU A 9 12.28 8.18 -15.03
CA LEU A 9 12.16 9.64 -15.12
C LEU A 9 12.18 10.20 -16.56
N GLU A 10 12.60 9.40 -17.53
CA GLU A 10 12.63 9.76 -18.95
C GLU A 10 11.22 9.95 -19.52
N TYR A 11 10.23 9.21 -18.99
CA TYR A 11 8.82 9.29 -19.39
C TYR A 11 8.02 9.97 -18.28
N CYS A 12 7.98 11.30 -18.29
CA CYS A 12 7.34 12.11 -17.26
C CYS A 12 6.16 12.94 -17.80
N ASP A 13 5.69 12.63 -19.00
CA ASP A 13 4.45 13.17 -19.53
C ASP A 13 3.24 12.68 -18.74
N LEU A 14 2.18 13.51 -18.75
CA LEU A 14 0.97 13.29 -17.97
C LEU A 14 0.28 11.95 -18.32
N PRO A 15 0.12 11.57 -19.61
CA PRO A 15 -0.48 10.29 -19.99
C PRO A 15 0.28 9.09 -19.43
N THR A 16 1.61 9.07 -19.56
CA THR A 16 2.43 7.96 -19.05
C THR A 16 2.38 7.88 -17.52
N MET A 17 2.29 9.01 -16.80
CA MET A 17 2.12 9.02 -15.36
C MET A 17 0.78 8.39 -14.93
N PHE A 18 -0.33 8.77 -15.56
CA PHE A 18 -1.63 8.18 -15.27
C PHE A 18 -1.69 6.69 -15.63
N GLU A 19 -1.09 6.28 -16.75
CA GLU A 19 -0.98 4.88 -17.14
C GLU A 19 -0.26 4.05 -16.08
N ASN A 20 0.89 4.54 -15.59
CA ASN A 20 1.66 3.87 -14.53
C ASN A 20 0.84 3.70 -13.24
N VAL A 21 0.15 4.75 -12.80
CA VAL A 21 -0.72 4.69 -11.60
C VAL A 21 -1.89 3.73 -11.83
N ALA A 22 -2.50 3.74 -13.02
CA ALA A 22 -3.57 2.80 -13.37
C ALA A 22 -3.10 1.34 -13.40
N ILE A 23 -1.86 1.06 -13.81
CA ILE A 23 -1.27 -0.29 -13.72
C ILE A 23 -1.18 -0.74 -12.25
N LEU A 24 -0.66 0.13 -11.37
CA LEU A 24 -0.49 -0.18 -9.94
C LEU A 24 -1.83 -0.39 -9.23
N LEU A 25 -2.80 0.50 -9.44
CA LEU A 25 -4.14 0.39 -8.84
C LEU A 25 -4.91 -0.84 -9.31
N ARG A 26 -4.66 -1.34 -10.53
CA ARG A 26 -5.26 -2.59 -11.02
C ARG A 26 -4.81 -3.81 -10.23
N LEU A 27 -3.61 -3.80 -9.64
CA LEU A 27 -3.19 -4.85 -8.70
C LEU A 27 -4.04 -4.85 -7.42
N LEU A 28 -4.58 -3.69 -7.04
CA LEU A 28 -5.53 -3.50 -5.93
C LEU A 28 -6.99 -3.61 -6.39
N THR A 29 -7.24 -4.21 -7.56
CA THR A 29 -8.58 -4.39 -8.15
C THR A 29 -9.30 -3.08 -8.52
N LEU A 30 -8.62 -1.94 -8.50
CA LEU A 30 -9.18 -0.64 -8.87
C LEU A 30 -8.74 -0.24 -10.29
N ASN A 31 -9.69 -0.07 -11.19
CA ASN A 31 -9.40 0.46 -12.53
C ASN A 31 -9.80 1.94 -12.65
N ILE A 32 -8.81 2.83 -12.71
CA ILE A 32 -9.01 4.27 -12.94
C ILE A 32 -8.94 4.68 -14.42
N ASP A 33 -8.53 3.77 -15.31
CA ASP A 33 -8.45 4.05 -16.74
C ASP A 33 -9.72 3.57 -17.46
N ILE A 34 -10.52 4.52 -17.96
CA ILE A 34 -11.74 4.24 -18.72
C ILE A 34 -11.42 3.64 -20.09
N LYS A 35 -10.25 3.95 -20.67
CA LYS A 35 -9.83 3.40 -21.97
C LYS A 35 -9.44 1.93 -21.86
N TYR A 36 -9.06 1.47 -20.67
CA TYR A 36 -8.73 0.09 -20.42
C TYR A 36 -9.98 -0.80 -20.31
N LYS A 37 -10.25 -1.56 -21.38
CA LYS A 37 -11.33 -2.57 -21.44
C LYS A 37 -10.88 -3.99 -21.08
N GLY A 38 -9.60 -4.19 -20.81
CA GLY A 38 -9.12 -5.49 -20.33
C GLY A 38 -9.71 -5.78 -18.95
N GLY A 39 -10.23 -6.97 -18.74
CA GLY A 39 -10.60 -7.39 -17.39
C GLY A 39 -9.38 -7.37 -16.47
N ILE A 40 -9.59 -7.03 -15.20
CA ILE A 40 -8.56 -7.20 -14.17
C ILE A 40 -8.27 -8.70 -14.06
N LYS A 41 -6.99 -9.07 -14.02
CA LYS A 41 -6.59 -10.47 -13.99
C LYS A 41 -7.05 -11.13 -12.70
N PHE A 42 -7.53 -12.37 -12.80
CA PHE A 42 -8.07 -13.13 -11.66
C PHE A 42 -7.08 -13.27 -10.49
N TYR A 43 -5.78 -13.43 -10.78
CA TYR A 43 -4.75 -13.50 -9.73
C TYR A 43 -4.69 -12.23 -8.86
N ALA A 44 -4.97 -11.05 -9.43
CA ALA A 44 -4.95 -9.80 -8.67
C ALA A 44 -6.04 -9.81 -7.60
N TYR A 45 -7.26 -10.27 -7.94
CA TYR A 45 -8.35 -10.43 -6.97
C TYR A 45 -7.97 -11.37 -5.82
N ILE A 46 -7.37 -12.52 -6.12
CA ILE A 46 -6.94 -13.47 -5.08
C ILE A 46 -5.90 -12.82 -4.16
N ILE A 47 -4.86 -12.20 -4.74
CA ILE A 47 -3.78 -11.59 -3.96
C ILE A 47 -4.33 -10.46 -3.08
N THR A 48 -5.16 -9.56 -3.63
CA THR A 48 -5.77 -8.48 -2.85
C THR A 48 -6.68 -9.01 -1.75
N LEU A 49 -7.49 -10.05 -2.03
CA LEU A 49 -8.40 -10.62 -1.05
C LEU A 49 -7.63 -11.30 0.10
N VAL A 50 -6.62 -12.12 -0.22
CA VAL A 50 -5.81 -12.81 0.79
C VAL A 50 -4.99 -11.82 1.62
N SER A 51 -4.28 -10.90 0.97
CA SER A 51 -3.46 -9.90 1.67
C SER A 51 -4.32 -8.91 2.49
N GLY A 52 -5.47 -8.50 1.96
CA GLY A 52 -6.44 -7.69 2.68
C GLY A 52 -7.06 -8.40 3.88
N ALA A 53 -7.41 -9.69 3.75
CA ALA A 53 -7.92 -10.49 4.87
C ALA A 53 -6.88 -10.65 5.97
N CYS A 54 -5.63 -10.97 5.62
CA CYS A 54 -4.51 -11.01 6.57
C CYS A 54 -4.33 -9.64 7.24
N TYR A 55 -4.37 -8.56 6.46
CA TYR A 55 -4.27 -7.20 6.98
C TYR A 55 -5.33 -6.89 8.03
N TYR A 56 -6.61 -7.05 7.72
CA TYR A 56 -7.70 -6.74 8.66
C TYR A 56 -7.69 -7.67 9.87
N TYR A 57 -7.32 -8.93 9.69
CA TYR A 57 -7.21 -9.85 10.83
C TYR A 57 -6.10 -9.43 11.80
N VAL A 58 -4.95 -9.02 11.27
CA VAL A 58 -3.80 -8.54 12.05
C VAL A 58 -4.13 -7.15 12.60
N PHE A 59 -4.12 -6.11 11.77
CA PHE A 59 -4.08 -4.72 12.22
C PHE A 59 -5.41 -4.14 12.71
N PHE A 60 -6.54 -4.77 12.41
CA PHE A 60 -7.84 -4.32 12.92
C PHE A 60 -8.35 -5.23 14.04
N PHE A 61 -8.58 -6.51 13.75
CA PHE A 61 -9.20 -7.44 14.70
C PHE A 61 -8.26 -7.81 15.85
N SER A 62 -7.05 -8.31 15.55
CA SER A 62 -6.08 -8.71 16.59
C SER A 62 -5.59 -7.51 17.40
N MET A 63 -5.40 -6.36 16.75
CA MET A 63 -5.09 -5.10 17.43
C MET A 63 -6.17 -4.70 18.44
N THR A 64 -7.44 -4.70 18.01
CA THR A 64 -8.58 -4.35 18.89
C THR A 64 -8.66 -5.31 20.08
N TRP A 65 -8.57 -6.61 19.84
CA TRP A 65 -8.56 -7.60 20.92
C TRP A 65 -7.36 -7.41 21.87
N TYR A 66 -6.17 -7.17 21.32
CA TYR A 66 -4.96 -7.00 22.12
C TYR A 66 -5.05 -5.78 23.04
N VAL A 67 -5.43 -4.62 22.48
CA VAL A 67 -5.47 -3.35 23.20
C VAL A 67 -6.59 -3.30 24.24
N PHE A 68 -7.77 -3.82 23.93
CA PHE A 68 -8.92 -3.70 24.84
C PHE A 68 -9.03 -4.83 25.87
N TRP A 69 -8.49 -6.01 25.55
CA TRP A 69 -8.60 -7.22 26.37
C TRP A 69 -7.24 -7.72 26.84
N ARG A 70 -6.39 -8.17 25.91
CA ARG A 70 -5.20 -8.96 26.27
C ARG A 70 -4.15 -8.16 27.04
N SER A 71 -3.94 -6.89 26.70
CA SER A 71 -2.94 -6.06 27.37
C SER A 71 -3.28 -5.82 28.85
N LYS A 72 -4.58 -5.77 29.20
CA LYS A 72 -5.05 -5.64 30.58
C LYS A 72 -4.77 -6.89 31.40
N GLU A 73 -4.88 -8.07 30.78
CA GLU A 73 -4.54 -9.34 31.43
C GLU A 73 -3.04 -9.48 31.67
N LEU A 74 -2.22 -9.00 30.73
CA LEU A 74 -0.75 -9.04 30.80
C LEU A 74 -0.15 -7.89 31.63
N GLY A 75 -0.91 -6.81 31.87
CA GLY A 75 -0.40 -5.58 32.49
C GLY A 75 0.56 -4.79 31.59
N GLU A 76 0.52 -4.99 30.27
CA GLU A 76 1.45 -4.39 29.31
C GLU A 76 0.87 -3.16 28.60
N ASP A 77 0.82 -2.03 29.32
CA ASP A 77 0.25 -0.78 28.79
C ASP A 77 1.08 -0.18 27.64
N ILE A 78 2.41 -0.28 27.70
CA ILE A 78 3.31 0.25 26.66
C ILE A 78 3.10 -0.51 25.34
N GLY A 79 2.99 -1.84 25.41
CA GLY A 79 2.71 -2.67 24.25
C GLY A 79 1.38 -2.25 23.60
N ALA A 80 0.34 -2.04 24.39
CA ALA A 80 -0.96 -1.59 23.90
C ALA A 80 -0.87 -0.23 23.17
N MET A 81 -0.12 0.73 23.70
CA MET A 81 0.07 2.03 23.05
C MET A 81 0.78 1.93 21.69
N ILE A 82 1.84 1.12 21.62
CA ILE A 82 2.59 0.88 20.36
C ILE A 82 1.65 0.25 19.33
N VAL A 83 0.97 -0.81 19.72
CA VAL A 83 0.08 -1.60 18.86
C VAL A 83 -1.11 -0.77 18.36
N LEU A 84 -1.71 0.04 19.22
CA LEU A 84 -2.81 0.94 18.85
C LEU A 84 -2.34 2.01 17.85
N SER A 85 -1.19 2.63 18.09
CA SER A 85 -0.61 3.65 17.21
C SER A 85 -0.33 3.10 15.81
N LEU A 86 0.26 1.89 15.74
CA LEU A 86 0.50 1.18 14.49
C LEU A 86 -0.80 0.84 13.76
N GLY A 87 -1.79 0.30 14.49
CA GLY A 87 -3.11 -0.03 13.95
C GLY A 87 -3.79 1.17 13.30
N ILE A 88 -3.96 2.27 14.05
CA ILE A 88 -4.63 3.49 13.58
C ILE A 88 -3.92 4.08 12.35
N THR A 89 -2.58 4.14 12.38
CA THR A 89 -1.81 4.70 11.25
C THR A 89 -1.95 3.85 10.00
N SER A 90 -2.05 2.52 10.15
CA SER A 90 -2.17 1.60 9.02
C SER A 90 -3.49 1.76 8.23
N GLU A 91 -4.58 2.19 8.89
CA GLU A 91 -5.93 2.30 8.30
C GLU A 91 -6.07 3.44 7.28
N ILE A 92 -5.14 4.42 7.28
CA ILE A 92 -5.20 5.57 6.37
C ILE A 92 -5.17 5.14 4.90
N GLY A 93 -4.33 4.17 4.54
CA GLY A 93 -4.21 3.65 3.18
C GLY A 93 -5.50 2.98 2.70
N PRO A 94 -5.98 1.92 3.39
CA PRO A 94 -7.22 1.23 3.06
C PRO A 94 -8.43 2.16 2.98
N LEU A 95 -8.58 3.12 3.90
CA LEU A 95 -9.67 4.10 3.86
C LEU A 95 -9.64 4.95 2.59
N LYS A 96 -8.46 5.42 2.16
CA LYS A 96 -8.33 6.15 0.90
C LYS A 96 -8.64 5.27 -0.30
N LEU A 97 -8.16 4.02 -0.32
CA LEU A 97 -8.47 3.06 -1.38
C LEU A 97 -9.97 2.78 -1.47
N PHE A 98 -10.64 2.61 -0.33
CA PHE A 98 -12.08 2.44 -0.24
C PHE A 98 -12.82 3.68 -0.78
N TYR A 99 -12.39 4.88 -0.38
CA TYR A 99 -12.97 6.13 -0.88
C TYR A 99 -12.82 6.27 -2.40
N MET A 100 -11.63 5.98 -2.95
CA MET A 100 -11.40 5.97 -4.41
C MET A 100 -12.25 4.92 -5.12
N SER A 101 -12.45 3.76 -4.51
CA SER A 101 -13.31 2.69 -5.06
C SER A 101 -14.78 3.09 -5.07
N TYR A 102 -15.25 3.71 -3.99
CA TYR A 102 -16.63 4.20 -3.88
C TYR A 102 -16.92 5.40 -4.78
N LYS A 103 -15.94 6.29 -4.97
CA LYS A 103 -16.04 7.47 -5.85
C LYS A 103 -15.30 7.27 -7.17
N LYS A 104 -15.23 6.03 -7.64
CA LYS A 104 -14.49 5.65 -8.87
C LYS A 104 -14.83 6.56 -10.05
N ASP A 105 -16.11 6.79 -10.32
CA ASP A 105 -16.54 7.63 -11.45
C ASP A 105 -15.99 9.06 -11.36
N LYS A 106 -15.92 9.62 -10.15
CA LYS A 106 -15.34 10.95 -9.93
C LYS A 106 -13.83 10.94 -10.14
N THR A 107 -13.14 9.93 -9.62
CA THR A 107 -11.69 9.78 -9.81
C THR A 107 -11.33 9.61 -11.28
N GLN A 108 -12.11 8.80 -12.00
CA GLN A 108 -11.93 8.58 -13.44
C GLN A 108 -12.22 9.85 -14.24
N LYS A 109 -13.28 10.59 -13.90
CA LYS A 109 -13.61 11.87 -14.54
C LYS A 109 -12.46 12.88 -14.36
N ILE A 110 -11.95 13.04 -13.14
CA ILE A 110 -10.83 13.94 -12.87
C ILE A 110 -9.61 13.56 -13.73
N ALA A 111 -9.27 12.27 -13.80
CA ALA A 111 -8.15 11.82 -14.63
C ALA A 111 -8.38 12.11 -16.12
N LEU A 112 -9.59 11.92 -16.63
CA LEU A 112 -9.92 12.26 -18.02
C LEU A 112 -9.84 13.76 -18.31
N ASP A 113 -10.40 14.60 -17.45
CA ASP A 113 -10.40 16.06 -17.61
C ASP A 113 -8.95 16.58 -17.71
N PHE A 114 -8.03 16.04 -16.91
CA PHE A 114 -6.61 16.38 -16.98
C PHE A 114 -5.93 15.90 -18.28
N LEU A 115 -6.27 14.70 -18.76
CA LEU A 115 -5.74 14.18 -20.03
C LEU A 115 -6.27 14.95 -21.24
N GLU A 116 -7.52 15.41 -21.19
CA GLU A 116 -8.12 16.24 -22.23
C GLU A 116 -7.46 17.63 -22.27
N CYS A 117 -7.22 18.24 -21.11
CA CYS A 117 -6.45 19.48 -21.02
C CYS A 117 -5.03 19.33 -21.58
N ASP A 118 -4.34 18.22 -21.28
CA ASP A 118 -3.00 17.95 -21.84
C ASP A 118 -3.05 17.75 -23.36
N ALA A 119 -4.06 17.04 -23.88
CA ALA A 119 -4.24 16.83 -25.31
C ALA A 119 -4.47 18.14 -26.10
N ASN A 120 -5.16 19.10 -25.47
CA ASN A 120 -5.41 20.43 -26.04
C ASN A 120 -4.23 21.41 -25.87
N THR A 121 -3.17 21.01 -25.16
CA THR A 121 -2.00 21.86 -24.91
C THR A 121 -1.03 21.85 -26.10
N ILE A 122 -0.67 23.03 -26.59
CA ILE A 122 0.30 23.17 -27.69
C ILE A 122 1.72 22.87 -27.17
N LYS A 123 2.34 21.82 -27.71
CA LYS A 123 3.65 21.28 -27.27
C LYS A 123 4.82 22.25 -27.41
N SER A 124 4.73 23.28 -28.26
CA SER A 124 5.77 24.29 -28.45
C SER A 124 5.73 25.43 -27.43
N THR A 125 4.72 25.46 -26.55
CA THR A 125 4.53 26.58 -25.62
C THR A 125 5.39 26.45 -24.36
N ARG A 126 5.72 27.61 -23.76
CA ARG A 126 6.37 27.66 -22.43
C ARG A 126 5.54 26.93 -21.36
N PHE A 127 4.22 26.94 -21.50
CA PHE A 127 3.31 26.24 -20.58
C PHE A 127 3.56 24.73 -20.61
N TYR A 128 3.66 24.11 -21.79
CA TYR A 128 3.95 22.68 -21.92
C TYR A 128 5.30 22.29 -21.29
N ALA A 129 6.35 23.10 -21.53
CA ALA A 129 7.66 22.87 -20.91
C ALA A 129 7.61 22.95 -19.37
N ASN A 130 6.84 23.90 -18.82
CA ASN A 130 6.62 23.99 -17.38
C ASN A 130 5.82 22.79 -16.85
N LEU A 131 4.77 22.36 -17.57
CA LEU A 131 3.95 21.20 -17.21
C LEU A 131 4.81 19.93 -17.10
N LEU A 132 5.62 19.63 -18.11
CA LEU A 132 6.56 18.51 -18.10
C LEU A 132 7.54 18.59 -16.93
N ARG A 133 8.09 19.79 -16.65
CA ARG A 133 8.99 19.99 -15.52
C ARG A 133 8.31 19.67 -14.19
N HIS A 134 7.07 20.12 -14.01
CA HIS A 134 6.28 19.82 -12.81
C HIS A 134 5.94 18.33 -12.70
N CYS A 135 5.52 17.68 -13.79
CA CYS A 135 5.25 16.24 -13.81
C CYS A 135 6.50 15.43 -13.43
N ARG A 136 7.68 15.81 -13.93
CA ARG A 136 8.95 15.21 -13.53
C ARG A 136 9.24 15.39 -12.04
N THR A 137 8.98 16.56 -11.48
CA THR A 137 9.13 16.81 -10.04
C THR A 137 8.16 15.96 -9.21
N VAL A 138 6.90 15.86 -9.61
CA VAL A 138 5.89 15.02 -8.95
C VAL A 138 6.32 13.56 -9.00
N LYS A 139 6.71 13.05 -10.18
CA LYS A 139 7.20 11.66 -10.34
C LYS A 139 8.42 11.38 -9.47
N LYS A 140 9.38 12.32 -9.40
CA LYS A 140 10.56 12.18 -8.52
C LYS A 140 10.17 12.09 -7.04
N ARG A 141 9.21 12.91 -6.59
CA ARG A 141 8.71 12.87 -5.20
C ARG A 141 7.99 11.55 -4.90
N ALA A 142 7.13 11.09 -5.80
CA ALA A 142 6.43 9.82 -5.66
C ALA A 142 7.42 8.63 -5.55
N MET A 143 8.41 8.56 -6.43
CA MET A 143 9.45 7.51 -6.35
C MET A 143 10.25 7.58 -5.05
N LEU A 144 10.60 8.78 -4.57
CA LEU A 144 11.29 8.92 -3.28
C LEU A 144 10.42 8.39 -2.13
N TYR A 145 9.14 8.74 -2.14
CA TYR A 145 8.18 8.21 -1.16
C TYR A 145 8.11 6.67 -1.23
N TRP A 146 8.04 6.08 -2.42
CA TRP A 146 8.04 4.64 -2.60
C TRP A 146 9.31 3.96 -2.09
N ILE A 147 10.48 4.53 -2.35
CA ILE A 147 11.76 4.00 -1.85
C ILE A 147 11.78 4.01 -0.32
N VAL A 148 11.37 5.12 0.30
CA VAL A 148 11.33 5.23 1.76
C VAL A 148 10.32 4.23 2.36
N LEU A 149 9.13 4.13 1.79
CA LEU A 149 8.08 3.24 2.27
C LEU A 149 8.46 1.76 2.13
N ALA A 150 8.94 1.36 0.94
CA ALA A 150 9.40 -0.01 0.68
C ALA A 150 10.63 -0.35 1.52
N GLY A 151 11.58 0.58 1.66
CA GLY A 151 12.76 0.42 2.51
C GLY A 151 12.40 0.17 3.96
N ASN A 152 11.49 0.97 4.53
CA ASN A 152 10.98 0.76 5.89
C ASN A 152 10.27 -0.58 6.04
N GLY A 153 9.43 -0.97 5.07
CA GLY A 153 8.75 -2.27 5.08
C GLY A 153 9.73 -3.45 5.08
N VAL A 154 10.79 -3.38 4.26
CA VAL A 154 11.83 -4.41 4.20
C VAL A 154 12.63 -4.46 5.50
N ILE A 155 13.04 -3.32 6.07
CA ILE A 155 13.76 -3.28 7.35
C ILE A 155 12.90 -3.91 8.46
N TYR A 156 11.61 -3.59 8.50
CA TYR A 156 10.68 -4.14 9.47
C TYR A 156 10.52 -5.66 9.33
N LEU A 157 10.49 -6.17 8.09
CA LEU A 157 10.48 -7.60 7.78
C LEU A 157 11.78 -8.32 8.17
N LEU A 158 12.93 -7.68 8.00
CA LEU A 158 14.25 -8.26 8.28
C LEU A 158 14.62 -8.23 9.76
N ARG A 159 14.03 -7.32 10.54
CA ARG A 159 14.28 -7.18 11.99
C ARG A 159 14.26 -8.53 12.73
N PRO A 160 13.25 -9.41 12.56
CA PRO A 160 13.17 -10.66 13.30
C PRO A 160 14.24 -11.68 12.90
N ILE A 161 14.73 -11.61 11.66
CA ILE A 161 15.80 -12.46 11.13
C ILE A 161 17.15 -12.05 11.74
N THR A 162 17.34 -10.76 12.01
CA THR A 162 18.57 -10.24 12.62
C THR A 162 18.63 -10.43 14.14
N MET A 163 17.49 -10.62 14.80
CA MET A 163 17.41 -10.84 16.25
C MET A 163 17.63 -12.31 16.60
N LYS A 164 18.32 -12.59 17.71
CA LYS A 164 18.51 -13.96 18.20
C LYS A 164 17.18 -14.53 18.71
N GLY A 165 16.88 -15.77 18.36
CA GLY A 165 15.65 -16.47 18.76
C GLY A 165 14.49 -16.27 17.78
N ARG A 166 13.32 -16.86 18.10
CA ARG A 166 12.10 -16.65 17.32
C ARG A 166 11.51 -15.30 17.69
N ASN A 167 11.48 -14.39 16.73
CA ASN A 167 10.93 -13.05 16.90
C ASN A 167 9.89 -12.78 15.82
N LEU A 168 8.98 -11.87 16.11
CA LEU A 168 8.09 -11.24 15.12
C LEU A 168 8.55 -9.80 14.89
N PRO A 169 8.08 -9.14 13.80
CA PRO A 169 8.40 -7.73 13.54
C PRO A 169 8.05 -6.81 14.72
N GLU A 170 6.98 -7.15 15.43
CA GLU A 170 6.64 -6.61 16.74
C GLU A 170 6.37 -7.74 17.73
N ASN A 171 7.24 -7.91 18.72
CA ASN A 171 7.11 -8.99 19.70
C ASN A 171 5.96 -8.75 20.69
N TYR A 172 5.57 -7.49 20.91
CA TYR A 172 4.39 -7.13 21.72
C TYR A 172 3.08 -7.38 20.98
N PHE A 173 3.11 -7.59 19.67
CA PHE A 173 1.89 -7.74 18.89
C PHE A 173 1.43 -9.20 18.85
N LEU A 174 0.55 -9.55 19.78
CA LEU A 174 -0.08 -10.88 19.81
C LEU A 174 -1.23 -10.95 18.81
N ILE A 175 -1.16 -11.95 17.93
CA ILE A 175 -2.24 -12.25 16.98
C ILE A 175 -3.27 -13.12 17.67
N PHE A 176 -4.55 -12.73 17.58
CA PHE A 176 -5.64 -13.45 18.22
C PHE A 176 -5.65 -14.93 17.83
N GLY A 177 -5.82 -15.81 18.80
CA GLY A 177 -5.95 -17.26 18.58
C GLY A 177 -4.66 -18.00 18.21
N LEU A 178 -3.50 -17.32 18.19
CA LEU A 178 -2.20 -17.93 17.88
C LEU A 178 -1.28 -18.04 19.10
N GLU A 179 -1.79 -17.88 20.32
CA GLU A 179 -1.01 -18.13 21.54
C GLU A 179 -0.88 -19.65 21.81
N PRO A 180 0.32 -20.18 22.11
CA PRO A 180 1.62 -19.48 22.21
C PRO A 180 2.24 -19.18 20.83
N ILE A 181 2.56 -17.90 20.59
CA ILE A 181 2.90 -17.40 19.25
C ILE A 181 4.29 -17.80 18.74
N PHE A 182 5.20 -18.14 19.64
CA PHE A 182 6.56 -18.55 19.30
C PHE A 182 6.72 -20.06 19.09
N GLU A 183 5.68 -20.84 19.36
CA GLU A 183 5.68 -22.29 19.12
C GLU A 183 5.31 -22.62 17.67
N THR A 184 5.83 -23.75 17.18
CA THR A 184 5.46 -24.26 15.86
C THR A 184 4.14 -25.03 16.00
N PRO A 185 3.13 -24.84 15.13
CA PRO A 185 3.15 -24.10 13.86
C PRO A 185 2.73 -22.63 13.94
N ASN A 186 2.23 -22.17 15.09
CA ASN A 186 1.66 -20.81 15.27
C ASN A 186 2.62 -19.70 14.84
N TYR A 187 3.91 -19.84 15.12
CA TYR A 187 4.95 -18.89 14.71
C TYR A 187 5.00 -18.69 13.19
N GLN A 188 4.95 -19.78 12.42
CA GLN A 188 5.02 -19.72 10.96
C GLN A 188 3.78 -19.05 10.38
N ILE A 189 2.61 -19.39 10.93
CA ILE A 189 1.33 -18.79 10.53
C ILE A 189 1.35 -17.29 10.84
N ALA A 190 1.69 -16.91 12.07
CA ALA A 190 1.78 -15.52 12.51
C ALA A 190 2.74 -14.71 11.64
N TYR A 191 3.94 -15.25 11.38
CA TYR A 191 4.94 -14.60 10.54
C TYR A 191 4.44 -14.41 9.12
N THR A 192 3.90 -15.46 8.47
CA THR A 192 3.37 -15.37 7.10
C THR A 192 2.20 -14.38 7.01
N MET A 193 1.28 -14.38 7.96
CA MET A 193 0.18 -13.40 8.01
C MET A 193 0.68 -11.98 8.13
N MET A 194 1.69 -11.75 8.99
CA MET A 194 2.33 -10.45 9.16
C MET A 194 3.03 -9.98 7.87
N VAL A 195 3.74 -10.88 7.18
CA VAL A 195 4.36 -10.57 5.88
C VAL A 195 3.29 -10.13 4.86
N CYS A 196 2.20 -10.89 4.72
CA CYS A 196 1.10 -10.55 3.82
C CYS A 196 0.44 -9.22 4.18
N ALA A 197 0.22 -8.96 5.47
CA ALA A 197 -0.35 -7.71 5.96
C ALA A 197 0.59 -6.51 5.69
N LEU A 198 1.90 -6.67 5.90
CA LEU A 198 2.89 -5.62 5.61
C LEU A 198 2.95 -5.30 4.12
N PHE A 199 2.88 -6.30 3.24
CA PHE A 199 2.78 -6.06 1.80
C PHE A 199 1.57 -5.20 1.46
N PHE A 200 0.41 -5.49 2.05
CA PHE A 200 -0.80 -4.69 1.84
C PHE A 200 -0.63 -3.25 2.37
N VAL A 201 -0.13 -3.10 3.60
CA VAL A 201 0.09 -1.80 4.25
C VAL A 201 1.10 -0.93 3.50
N CYS A 202 2.13 -1.49 2.89
CA CYS A 202 3.10 -0.73 2.12
C CYS A 202 2.59 -0.46 0.69
N TYR A 203 1.90 -1.40 0.06
CA TYR A 203 1.49 -1.28 -1.34
C TYR A 203 0.33 -0.29 -1.52
N VAL A 204 -0.66 -0.30 -0.62
CA VAL A 204 -1.83 0.58 -0.75
C VAL A 204 -1.46 2.08 -0.71
N PRO A 205 -0.72 2.58 0.30
CA PRO A 205 -0.31 3.98 0.32
C PRO A 205 0.59 4.35 -0.85
N ALA A 206 1.47 3.46 -1.31
CA ALA A 206 2.29 3.72 -2.49
C ALA A 206 1.44 4.01 -3.74
N CYS A 207 0.29 3.36 -3.88
CA CYS A 207 -0.56 3.53 -5.07
C CYS A 207 -1.55 4.69 -4.96
N VAL A 208 -1.79 5.20 -3.75
CA VAL A 208 -2.89 6.13 -3.41
C VAL A 208 -2.39 7.47 -2.85
N THR A 209 -1.07 7.70 -2.78
CA THR A 209 -0.44 9.01 -2.48
C THR A 209 -0.50 9.99 -3.64
#